data_AF-A0A1Y1L3J4-F1
#
_entry.id   AF-A0A1Y1L3J4-F1
#
_cell.length_a   1.000
_cell.length_b   1.000
_cell.length_c   1.000
_cell.angle_alpha   90.00
_cell.angle_beta   90.00
_cell.angle_gamma   90.00
#
_symmetry.space_group_name_H-M   'P 1'
#
loop_
_entity.id
_entity.type
_entity.pdbx_description
1 polymer ?
#
loop_
_entity_poly.entity_id
_entity_poly.type
_entity_poly.pdbx_seq_one_letter_code
_entity_poly.pdbx_strand_id
1 'polypeptide(L)'
;HSIAGKMDDLYKFMVERGVAEQSIVYFKAENIDSVALQIMDDDKLKEWIPRYGDRVAIKDYCRQKTCARRSSLIERLRLKLQSKDTKTSGNDNKKVQFSRQFNSCIKNH
;
A
#
# COMPACT_ATOMS: atom_id res chain seq x y z
N HIS A 1 11.86 -9.36 -3.15
CA HIS A 1 10.91 -8.67 -2.24
C HIS A 1 9.98 -9.73 -1.68
N SER A 2 10.31 -10.30 -0.51
CA SER A 2 9.58 -11.43 0.09
C SER A 2 8.14 -11.04 0.46
N ILE A 3 7.22 -12.00 0.32
CA ILE A 3 5.80 -11.84 0.64
C ILE A 3 5.59 -11.73 2.17
N ALA A 4 6.39 -12.45 2.95
CA ALA A 4 6.37 -12.45 4.42
C ALA A 4 6.47 -11.04 5.04
N GLY A 5 7.48 -10.25 4.64
CA GLY A 5 7.68 -8.92 5.22
C GLY A 5 6.55 -7.91 4.97
N LYS A 6 5.66 -8.17 4.00
CA LYS A 6 4.50 -7.28 3.74
C LYS A 6 3.34 -7.55 4.70
N MET A 7 3.20 -8.82 5.14
CA MET A 7 2.19 -9.19 6.12
C MET A 7 2.61 -8.67 7.50
N ASP A 8 3.89 -8.78 7.83
CA ASP A 8 4.44 -8.26 9.08
C ASP A 8 4.24 -6.74 9.22
N ASP A 9 4.45 -5.97 8.15
CA ASP A 9 4.21 -4.52 8.13
C ASP A 9 2.74 -4.14 8.39
N LEU A 10 1.78 -4.94 7.90
CA LEU A 10 0.36 -4.70 8.09
C LEU A 10 -0.04 -5.00 9.54
N TYR A 11 0.38 -6.14 10.07
CA TYR A 11 0.09 -6.49 11.46
C TYR A 11 0.74 -5.54 12.45
N LYS A 12 1.98 -5.08 12.17
CA LYS A 12 2.64 -4.05 12.96
C LYS A 12 1.81 -2.76 13.01
N PHE A 13 1.29 -2.31 11.87
CA PHE A 13 0.41 -1.14 11.82
C PHE A 13 -0.87 -1.33 12.65
N MET A 14 -1.44 -2.53 12.67
CA MET A 14 -2.64 -2.84 13.46
C MET A 14 -2.33 -2.84 14.97
N VAL A 15 -1.18 -3.36 15.38
CA VAL A 15 -0.70 -3.30 16.78
C VAL A 15 -0.49 -1.87 17.23
N GLU A 16 0.19 -1.04 16.41
CA GLU A 16 0.44 0.37 16.72
C GLU A 16 -0.86 1.19 16.88
N ARG A 17 -1.94 0.77 16.21
CA ARG A 17 -3.27 1.38 16.31
C ARG A 17 -4.10 0.87 17.49
N GLY A 18 -3.61 -0.14 18.22
CA GLY A 18 -4.31 -0.74 19.36
C GLY A 18 -5.44 -1.68 18.96
N VAL A 19 -5.36 -2.31 17.78
CA VAL A 19 -6.30 -3.39 17.40
C VAL A 19 -6.12 -4.56 18.35
N ALA A 20 -7.24 -5.17 18.77
CA ALA A 20 -7.21 -6.31 19.68
C ALA A 20 -6.37 -7.46 19.11
N GLU A 21 -5.55 -8.05 19.97
CA GLU A 21 -4.64 -9.14 19.58
C GLU A 21 -5.40 -10.35 19.03
N GLN A 22 -6.58 -10.64 19.59
CA GLN A 22 -7.49 -11.70 19.10
C GLN A 22 -7.87 -11.49 17.63
N SER A 23 -8.17 -10.24 17.24
CA SER A 23 -8.47 -9.90 15.85
C SER A 23 -7.26 -10.09 14.93
N ILE A 24 -6.07 -9.76 15.42
CA ILE A 24 -4.82 -9.96 14.66
C ILE A 24 -4.50 -11.45 14.47
N VAL A 25 -4.71 -12.26 15.51
CA VAL A 25 -4.54 -13.72 15.44
C VAL A 25 -5.53 -14.32 14.43
N TYR A 26 -6.80 -13.89 14.47
CA TYR A 26 -7.80 -14.31 13.49
C TYR A 26 -7.38 -13.93 12.06
N PHE A 27 -6.95 -12.68 11.83
CA PHE A 27 -6.49 -12.25 10.51
C PHE A 27 -5.27 -13.04 10.01
N LYS A 28 -4.35 -13.43 10.91
CA LYS A 28 -3.24 -14.32 10.57
C LYS A 28 -3.70 -15.72 10.20
N ALA A 29 -4.64 -16.29 10.95
CA ALA A 29 -5.17 -17.63 10.71
C ALA A 29 -5.89 -17.71 9.36
N GLU A 30 -6.75 -16.73 9.07
CA GLU A 30 -7.52 -16.64 7.83
C GLU A 30 -6.71 -16.10 6.64
N ASN A 31 -5.40 -15.87 6.80
CA ASN A 31 -4.53 -15.29 5.77
C ASN A 31 -5.08 -13.99 5.16
N ILE A 32 -5.67 -13.15 6.00
CA ILE A 32 -6.26 -11.88 5.60
C ILE A 32 -5.13 -10.89 5.31
N ASP A 33 -4.93 -10.64 4.01
CA ASP A 33 -3.89 -9.76 3.51
C ASP A 33 -4.40 -8.35 3.22
N SER A 34 -3.49 -7.45 2.82
CA SER A 34 -3.85 -6.06 2.49
C SER A 34 -4.86 -5.94 1.35
N VAL A 35 -5.01 -6.95 0.49
CA VAL A 35 -5.97 -6.94 -0.62
C VAL A 35 -7.33 -7.41 -0.12
N ALA A 36 -7.36 -8.48 0.67
CA ALA A 36 -8.56 -8.97 1.34
C ALA A 36 -9.21 -7.88 2.19
N LEU A 37 -8.43 -7.13 2.98
CA LEU A 37 -8.95 -6.01 3.78
C LEU A 37 -9.56 -4.87 2.96
N GLN A 38 -9.15 -4.69 1.72
CA GLN A 38 -9.74 -3.67 0.84
C GLN A 38 -11.09 -4.11 0.29
N ILE A 39 -11.28 -5.40 0.04
CA ILE A 39 -12.49 -5.98 -0.55
C ILE A 39 -13.52 -6.36 0.54
N MET A 40 -13.06 -6.59 1.77
CA MET A 40 -13.91 -6.98 2.89
C MET A 40 -14.93 -5.91 3.25
N ASP A 41 -16.18 -6.34 3.43
CA ASP A 41 -17.28 -5.48 3.83
C ASP A 41 -17.07 -4.85 5.21
N ASP A 42 -17.55 -3.62 5.36
CA ASP A 42 -17.41 -2.87 6.62
C ASP A 42 -18.15 -3.53 7.79
N ASP A 43 -19.26 -4.21 7.53
CA ASP A 43 -20.03 -4.94 8.54
C ASP A 43 -19.22 -6.11 9.11
N LYS A 44 -18.53 -6.85 8.24
CA LYS A 44 -17.61 -7.94 8.64
C LYS A 44 -16.39 -7.39 9.37
N LEU A 45 -15.84 -6.29 8.90
CA LEU A 45 -14.68 -5.67 9.54
C LEU A 45 -15.01 -5.07 10.91
N LYS A 46 -16.27 -4.66 11.14
CA LYS A 46 -16.75 -4.12 12.42
C LYS A 46 -16.75 -5.17 13.53
N GLU A 47 -16.95 -6.45 13.20
CA GLU A 47 -16.91 -7.57 14.16
C GLU A 47 -15.52 -7.66 14.84
N TRP A 48 -14.45 -7.38 14.09
CA TRP A 48 -13.07 -7.51 14.55
C TRP A 48 -12.40 -6.18 14.90
N ILE A 49 -12.83 -5.09 14.26
CA ILE A 49 -12.31 -3.73 14.44
C ILE A 49 -13.51 -2.82 14.68
N PRO A 50 -14.00 -2.70 15.93
CA PRO A 50 -15.24 -2.00 16.24
C PRO A 50 -15.13 -0.48 16.00
N ARG A 51 -13.93 0.08 16.14
CA ARG A 51 -13.69 1.51 15.94
C ARG A 51 -13.65 1.85 14.46
N TYR A 52 -14.58 2.72 14.03
CA TYR A 52 -14.71 3.13 12.62
C TYR A 52 -13.43 3.80 12.08
N GLY A 53 -12.81 4.68 12.87
CA GLY A 53 -11.58 5.37 12.45
C GLY A 53 -10.41 4.43 12.17
N ASP A 54 -10.34 3.27 12.83
CA ASP A 54 -9.31 2.27 12.57
C ASP A 54 -9.61 1.45 11.32
N ARG A 55 -10.88 1.11 11.08
CA ARG A 55 -11.29 0.48 9.82
C ARG A 55 -10.92 1.33 8.61
N VAL A 56 -11.23 2.62 8.66
CA VAL A 56 -10.91 3.58 7.58
C VAL A 56 -9.39 3.70 7.41
N ALA A 57 -8.63 3.85 8.49
CA ALA A 57 -7.18 3.99 8.41
C ALA A 57 -6.49 2.73 7.88
N ILE A 58 -6.95 1.54 8.26
CA ILE A 58 -6.41 0.27 7.77
C ILE A 58 -6.71 0.09 6.28
N LYS A 59 -7.95 0.36 5.86
CA LYS A 59 -8.30 0.33 4.43
C LYS A 59 -7.48 1.33 3.63
N ASP A 60 -7.29 2.54 4.15
CA ASP A 60 -6.48 3.55 3.47
C ASP A 60 -4.99 3.19 3.43
N TYR A 61 -4.42 2.67 4.51
CA TYR A 61 -3.05 2.15 4.55
C TYR A 61 -2.83 1.06 3.48
N CYS A 62 -3.77 0.12 3.37
CA CYS A 62 -3.74 -0.93 2.37
C CYS A 62 -3.80 -0.37 0.95
N ARG A 63 -4.67 0.62 0.70
CA ARG A 63 -4.79 1.31 -0.59
C ARG A 63 -3.52 2.10 -0.96
N GLN A 64 -2.90 2.77 0.01
CA GLN A 64 -1.66 3.52 -0.22
C GLN A 64 -0.50 2.59 -0.60
N LYS A 65 -0.36 1.44 0.09
CA LYS A 65 0.68 0.43 -0.23
C LYS A 65 0.49 -0.19 -1.64
N THR A 66 -0.73 -0.39 -2.10
CA THR A 66 -0.98 -0.89 -3.46
C THR A 66 -0.74 0.19 -4.52
N CYS A 67 -1.14 1.43 -4.25
CA CYS A 67 -0.93 2.57 -5.16
C CYS A 67 0.56 2.94 -5.32
N ALA A 68 1.31 2.99 -4.23
CA ALA A 68 2.76 3.27 -4.25
C ALA A 68 3.53 2.25 -5.11
N ARG A 69 3.05 1.00 -5.17
CA ARG A 69 3.62 -0.01 -6.07
C ARG A 69 3.35 0.31 -7.54
N ARG A 70 2.12 0.70 -7.89
CA ARG A 70 1.72 1.02 -9.27
C ARG A 70 2.49 2.22 -9.82
N SER A 71 2.63 3.28 -9.04
CA SER A 71 3.39 4.46 -9.46
C SER A 71 4.85 4.14 -9.75
N SER A 72 5.52 3.35 -8.89
CA SER A 72 6.91 2.96 -9.09
C SER A 72 7.16 2.15 -10.37
N LEU A 73 6.18 1.35 -10.81
CA LEU A 73 6.31 0.55 -12.04
C LEU A 73 6.18 1.42 -13.28
N ILE A 74 5.20 2.34 -13.29
CA ILE A 74 4.98 3.30 -14.38
C ILE A 74 6.20 4.23 -14.52
N GLU A 75 6.75 4.70 -13.40
CA GLU A 75 7.95 5.54 -13.41
C GLU A 75 9.17 4.80 -13.97
N ARG A 76 9.42 3.56 -13.53
CA ARG A 76 10.49 2.72 -14.09
C ARG A 76 10.32 2.47 -15.58
N LEU A 77 9.08 2.34 -16.05
CA LEU A 77 8.78 2.22 -17.47
C LEU A 77 9.10 3.52 -18.22
N ARG A 78 8.67 4.68 -17.71
CA ARG A 78 8.97 6.00 -18.29
C ARG A 78 10.47 6.24 -18.40
N LEU A 79 11.23 5.95 -17.34
CA LEU A 79 12.69 6.08 -17.34
C LEU A 79 13.34 5.20 -18.42
N LYS A 80 12.87 3.95 -18.60
CA LYS A 80 13.38 3.05 -19.65
C LYS A 80 13.03 3.51 -21.06
N LEU A 81 11.87 4.12 -21.27
CA LEU A 81 11.47 4.67 -22.57
C LEU A 81 12.30 5.92 -22.90
N GLN A 82 12.44 6.85 -21.96
CA GLN A 82 13.24 8.07 -22.13
C GLN A 82 14.73 7.77 -22.37
N SER A 83 15.29 6.75 -21.71
CA SER A 83 16.69 6.34 -21.90
C SER A 83 16.99 5.75 -23.29
N LYS A 84 15.95 5.39 -24.05
CA LYS A 84 16.12 4.80 -25.39
C LYS A 84 16.22 5.87 -26.49
N ASP A 85 15.75 7.08 -26.20
CA ASP A 85 15.77 8.22 -27.13
C ASP A 85 17.06 9.05 -27.03
N THR A 86 17.84 8.91 -25.96
CA THR A 86 19.09 9.68 -25.74
C THR A 86 20.34 8.82 -25.79
N LYS A 87 20.70 8.34 -26.99
CA LYS A 87 22.10 7.98 -27.30
C LYS A 87 22.86 9.18 -27.87
N THR A 88 22.79 10.33 -27.20
CA THR A 88 23.75 11.42 -27.38
C THR A 88 23.90 12.18 -26.05
N SER A 89 25.11 12.10 -25.49
CA SER A 89 25.73 12.96 -24.47
C SER A 89 25.02 13.24 -23.15
N GLY A 90 25.76 12.92 -22.07
CA GLY A 90 26.04 13.88 -21.01
C GLY A 90 25.16 13.82 -19.77
N ASN A 91 25.77 13.31 -18.69
CA ASN A 91 25.71 13.80 -17.31
C ASN A 91 24.37 14.38 -16.83
N ASP A 92 23.74 13.77 -15.82
CA ASP A 92 23.07 14.55 -14.77
C ASP A 92 22.67 13.71 -13.54
N ASN A 93 23.28 14.10 -12.42
CA ASN A 93 22.82 13.80 -11.07
C ASN A 93 21.42 14.39 -10.85
N LYS A 94 20.37 13.57 -10.71
CA LYS A 94 19.13 14.02 -10.07
C LYS A 94 18.58 12.97 -9.10
N LYS A 95 18.95 13.17 -7.83
CA LYS A 95 18.22 12.73 -6.63
C LYS A 95 16.83 13.34 -6.69
N VAL A 96 15.86 12.65 -7.28
CA VAL A 96 14.47 13.12 -7.29
C VAL A 96 13.77 12.60 -6.04
N GLN A 97 13.33 13.58 -5.26
CA GLN A 97 12.69 13.45 -3.97
C GLN A 97 11.43 12.59 -4.03
N PHE A 98 11.27 11.86 -2.93
CA PHE A 98 10.15 11.08 -2.43
C PHE A 98 8.81 11.83 -2.30
N SER A 99 8.63 12.99 -2.91
CA SER A 99 7.50 13.86 -2.60
C SER A 99 6.49 13.87 -3.75
N ARG A 100 5.21 13.69 -3.37
CA ARG A 100 3.99 13.60 -4.19
C ARG A 100 3.62 12.14 -4.49
N GLN A 101 2.88 11.44 -3.62
CA GLN A 101 1.45 11.67 -3.35
C GLN A 101 0.62 12.10 -4.58
N PHE A 102 1.12 11.90 -5.80
CA PHE A 102 0.59 12.65 -6.94
C PHE A 102 -0.58 11.92 -7.59
N ASN A 103 -1.73 12.24 -7.01
CA ASN A 103 -3.01 12.43 -7.68
C ASN A 103 -3.81 11.16 -7.93
N SER A 104 -4.70 10.86 -6.97
CA SER A 104 -6.02 10.27 -7.20
C SER A 104 -6.13 8.79 -7.57
N CYS A 105 -5.12 8.14 -8.12
CA CYS A 105 -5.08 6.75 -8.61
C CYS A 105 -6.44 5.99 -8.73
N ILE A 106 -7.50 6.39 -9.43
CA ILE A 106 -7.89 7.50 -10.32
C ILE A 106 -9.41 7.67 -10.01
N LYS A 107 -9.96 8.90 -9.93
CA LYS A 107 -11.36 9.23 -9.55
C LYS A 107 -12.36 8.08 -9.82
N ASN A 108 -13.12 7.66 -8.80
CA ASN A 108 -14.33 6.80 -8.82
C ASN A 108 -14.53 5.92 -10.06
N HIS A 109 -14.60 4.60 -9.86
CA HIS A 109 -15.29 3.61 -10.71
C HIS A 109 -15.50 3.95 -12.20
#